data_AF-H1D255-F1
#
_entry.id   AF-H1D255-F1
#
_cell.length_a   1.000
_cell.length_b   1.000
_cell.length_c   1.000
_cell.angle_alpha   90.00
_cell.angle_beta   90.00
_cell.angle_gamma   90.00
#
_symmetry.space_group_name_H-M   'P 1'
#
loop_
_entity.id
_entity.type
_entity.pdbx_description
1 polymer ?
#
loop_
_entity_poly.entity_id
_entity_poly.type
_entity_poly.pdbx_seq_one_letter_code
_entity_poly.pdbx_strand_id
1 'polypeptide(L)'
;MDNHAVILIDELESALHPKAISDYLDMIFELSQAGIQFFIATHSHFVVKKLYLLAKMHSLSIPVLSLTADGKKPSYDDMEDGMPDNSIIDESVRLYQQEVDWSLGG
;
A
#
# COMPACT_ATOMS: atom_id res chain seq x y z
N MET A 1 1.94 -23.34 20.78
CA MET A 1 0.76 -22.46 20.71
C MET A 1 0.95 -21.69 19.45
N ASP A 2 0.28 -22.14 18.40
CA ASP A 2 0.50 -21.70 17.02
C ASP A 2 -0.37 -20.46 16.83
N ASN A 3 0.06 -19.34 17.41
CA ASN A 3 -0.69 -18.10 17.39
C ASN A 3 -0.36 -17.33 16.10
N HIS A 4 -0.67 -17.94 14.96
CA HIS A 4 -0.63 -17.27 13.66
C HIS A 4 -1.79 -16.30 13.59
N ALA A 5 -1.59 -15.09 14.14
CA ALA A 5 -2.54 -14.02 14.05
C ALA A 5 -2.55 -13.48 12.61
N VAL A 6 -3.74 -13.42 12.02
CA VAL A 6 -3.98 -12.82 10.70
C VAL A 6 -4.81 -11.56 10.91
N ILE A 7 -4.32 -10.44 10.40
CA ILE A 7 -4.98 -9.14 10.49
C ILE A 7 -5.36 -8.71 9.08
N LEU A 8 -6.64 -8.41 8.88
CA LEU A 8 -7.18 -7.87 7.65
C LEU A 8 -7.49 -6.40 7.87
N ILE A 9 -6.97 -5.55 6.98
CA ILE A 9 -7.13 -4.11 7.03
C ILE A 9 -7.74 -3.68 5.71
N ASP A 10 -8.83 -2.91 5.80
CA ASP A 10 -9.52 -2.35 4.65
C ASP A 10 -9.50 -0.82 4.75
N GLU A 11 -9.10 -0.16 3.67
CA GLU A 11 -9.09 1.31 3.50
C GLU A 11 -8.53 2.13 4.68
N LEU A 12 -7.31 1.81 5.12
CA LEU A 12 -6.64 2.54 6.22
C LEU A 12 -6.39 4.02 5.92
N GLU A 13 -6.35 4.40 4.65
CA GLU A 13 -6.22 5.76 4.16
C GLU A 13 -7.42 6.66 4.43
N SER A 14 -8.61 6.07 4.63
CA SER A 14 -9.86 6.83 4.80
C SER A 14 -9.93 7.60 6.13
N ALA A 15 -9.19 7.13 7.15
CA ALA A 15 -9.31 7.61 8.53
C ALA A 15 -8.04 8.31 9.07
N LEU A 16 -6.92 8.29 8.32
CA LEU A 16 -5.63 8.71 8.83
C LEU A 16 -4.96 9.78 7.95
N HIS A 17 -4.32 10.75 8.60
CA HIS A 17 -3.45 11.72 7.91
C HIS A 17 -2.25 10.98 7.26
N PRO A 18 -1.74 11.42 6.08
CA PRO A 18 -0.67 10.72 5.36
C PRO A 18 0.56 10.34 6.21
N LYS A 19 0.96 11.23 7.13
CA LYS A 19 2.05 10.93 8.07
C LYS A 19 1.72 9.75 9.01
N ALA A 20 0.51 9.72 9.56
CA ALA A 20 0.07 8.64 10.43
C ALA A 20 -0.05 7.30 9.67
N ILE A 21 -0.41 7.34 8.38
CA ILE A 21 -0.39 6.16 7.50
C ILE A 21 1.03 5.60 7.39
N SER A 22 2.05 6.44 7.17
CA SER A 22 3.44 5.97 7.10
C SER A 22 3.87 5.32 8.42
N ASP A 23 3.63 6.00 9.56
CA ASP A 23 4.01 5.50 10.88
C ASP A 23 3.26 4.19 11.22
N TYR A 24 2.02 4.06 10.75
CA TYR A 24 1.21 2.84 10.90
C TYR A 24 1.76 1.67 10.06
N LEU A 25 2.16 1.92 8.81
CA LEU A 25 2.77 0.91 7.96
C LEU A 25 4.14 0.46 8.47
N ASP A 26 4.91 1.37 9.08
CA ASP A 26 6.16 1.04 9.77
C ASP A 26 5.89 0.10 10.96
N MET A 27 4.85 0.36 11.76
CA MET A 27 4.43 -0.56 12.83
C MET A 27 3.96 -1.93 12.31
N ILE A 28 3.18 -1.95 11.23
CA ILE A 28 2.72 -3.21 10.61
C ILE A 28 3.92 -4.05 10.17
N PHE A 29 4.92 -3.42 9.57
CA PHE A 29 6.15 -4.10 9.16
C PHE A 29 6.86 -4.74 10.36
N GLU A 30 7.07 -4.00 11.45
CA GLU A 30 7.69 -4.58 12.66
C GLU A 30 6.90 -5.77 13.23
N LEU A 31 5.57 -5.66 13.23
CA LEU A 31 4.68 -6.73 13.67
C LEU A 31 4.69 -7.94 12.72
N SER A 32 4.87 -7.72 11.42
CA SER A 32 4.92 -8.82 10.45
C SER A 32 6.18 -9.68 10.64
N GLN A 33 7.29 -9.03 10.97
CA GLN A 33 8.54 -9.71 11.34
C GLN A 33 8.40 -10.54 12.63
N ALA A 34 7.46 -10.19 13.51
CA ALA A 34 7.13 -10.96 14.71
C ALA A 34 6.22 -12.18 14.43
N GLY A 35 5.91 -12.48 13.17
CA GLY A 35 5.13 -13.65 12.75
C GLY A 35 3.63 -13.40 12.57
N ILE A 36 3.21 -12.13 12.54
CA ILE A 36 1.81 -11.74 12.27
C ILE A 36 1.63 -11.55 10.77
N GLN A 37 0.57 -12.11 10.19
CA GLN A 37 0.29 -11.94 8.77
C GLN A 37 -0.71 -10.81 8.57
N PHE A 38 -0.40 -9.91 7.63
CA PHE A 38 -1.25 -8.77 7.31
C PHE A 38 -1.76 -8.89 5.87
N PHE A 39 -3.05 -8.61 5.69
CA PHE A 39 -3.68 -8.43 4.39
C PHE A 39 -4.27 -7.04 4.34
N ILE A 40 -3.82 -6.22 3.38
CA ILE A 40 -4.22 -4.83 3.24
C ILE A 40 -4.94 -4.67 1.91
N ALA A 41 -6.21 -4.26 1.97
CA ALA A 41 -6.95 -3.76 0.83
C ALA A 41 -6.86 -2.23 0.84
N THR A 42 -6.39 -1.66 -0.26
CA THR A 42 -6.17 -0.22 -0.39
C THR A 42 -6.35 0.21 -1.84
N HIS A 43 -6.88 1.42 -2.02
CA HIS A 43 -6.86 2.13 -3.30
C HIS A 43 -5.83 3.27 -3.30
N SER A 44 -5.13 3.47 -2.18
CA SER A 44 -4.17 4.55 -2.00
C SER A 44 -2.80 4.25 -2.62
N HIS A 45 -2.41 5.10 -3.56
CA HIS A 45 -1.04 5.13 -4.07
C HIS A 45 -0.01 5.31 -2.94
N PHE A 46 -0.33 6.09 -1.91
CA PHE A 46 0.60 6.38 -0.82
C PHE A 46 0.93 5.12 -0.02
N VAL A 47 -0.08 4.30 0.28
CA VAL A 47 0.08 3.03 0.99
C VAL A 47 0.94 2.07 0.17
N VAL A 48 0.57 1.88 -1.10
CA VAL A 48 1.32 1.01 -2.03
C VAL A 48 2.78 1.46 -2.17
N LYS A 49 3.03 2.77 -2.31
CA LYS A 49 4.38 3.31 -2.42
C LYS A 49 5.20 3.11 -1.15
N LYS A 50 4.60 3.30 0.03
CA LYS A 50 5.30 3.09 1.31
C LYS A 50 5.65 1.61 1.50
N LEU A 51 4.72 0.69 1.21
CA LEU A 51 4.98 -0.74 1.26
C LEU A 51 6.08 -1.16 0.27
N TYR A 52 6.09 -0.59 -0.94
CA TYR A 52 7.16 -0.81 -1.91
C TYR A 52 8.54 -0.36 -1.39
N LEU A 53 8.61 0.81 -0.76
CA LEU A 53 9.84 1.30 -0.15
C LEU A 53 10.32 0.38 0.98
N LEU A 54 9.41 -0.14 1.80
CA LEU A 54 9.72 -1.12 2.85
C LEU A 54 10.22 -2.44 2.25
N ALA A 55 9.56 -2.96 1.22
CA ALA A 55 9.97 -4.15 0.49
C ALA A 55 11.40 -4.03 -0.05
N LYS A 56 11.72 -2.90 -0.70
CA LYS A 56 13.07 -2.65 -1.24
C LYS A 56 14.13 -2.41 -0.15
N MET A 57 13.78 -1.70 0.92
CA MET A 57 14.74 -1.39 2.00
C MET A 57 15.13 -2.63 2.80
N HIS A 58 14.20 -3.57 2.97
CA HIS A 58 14.38 -4.75 3.80
C HIS A 58 14.51 -6.05 3.00
N SER A 59 14.54 -5.99 1.67
CA SER A 59 14.52 -7.17 0.77
C SER A 59 13.43 -8.16 1.20
N LEU A 60 12.21 -7.63 1.33
CA LEU A 60 11.03 -8.36 1.75
C LEU A 60 10.10 -8.57 0.56
N SER A 61 9.76 -9.84 0.29
CA SER A 61 8.68 -10.21 -0.61
C SER A 61 7.34 -9.74 -0.05
N ILE A 62 6.71 -8.81 -0.76
CA ILE A 62 5.36 -8.31 -0.44
C ILE A 62 4.50 -8.56 -1.68
N PRO A 63 3.73 -9.66 -1.69
CA PRO A 63 2.77 -9.95 -2.75
C PRO A 63 1.71 -8.88 -2.89
N VAL A 64 1.41 -8.50 -4.14
CA VAL A 64 0.35 -7.55 -4.48
C VAL A 64 -0.56 -8.17 -5.51
N LEU A 65 -1.86 -8.05 -5.25
CA LEU A 65 -2.90 -8.40 -6.21
C LEU A 65 -3.55 -7.11 -6.70
N SER A 66 -3.30 -6.74 -7.95
CA SER A 66 -3.94 -5.58 -8.56
C SER A 66 -5.22 -6.00 -9.29
N LEU A 67 -6.34 -5.44 -8.85
CA LEU A 67 -7.64 -5.63 -9.47
C LEU A 67 -7.91 -4.47 -10.43
N THR A 68 -7.97 -4.76 -11.73
CA THR A 68 -8.26 -3.76 -12.77
C THR A 68 -9.74 -3.77 -13.14
N ALA A 69 -10.37 -2.60 -13.21
CA ALA A 69 -11.79 -2.44 -13.54
C ALA A 69 -12.13 -2.81 -15.01
N ASP A 70 -11.13 -2.83 -15.90
CA ASP A 70 -11.30 -2.95 -17.36
C ASP A 70 -11.60 -4.37 -17.87
N GLY A 71 -12.01 -5.30 -17.00
CA GLY A 71 -12.22 -6.71 -17.37
C GLY A 71 -10.94 -7.49 -17.73
N LYS A 72 -9.76 -6.89 -17.50
CA LYS A 72 -8.47 -7.58 -17.56
C LYS A 72 -8.32 -8.54 -16.36
N LYS A 73 -7.53 -9.61 -16.56
CA LYS A 73 -7.22 -10.55 -15.49
C LYS A 73 -6.50 -9.82 -14.35
N PRO A 74 -6.76 -10.16 -13.07
CA PRO A 74 -5.98 -9.65 -11.96
C PRO A 74 -4.49 -9.84 -12.21
N SER A 75 -3.67 -8.81 -11.97
CA SER A 75 -2.21 -8.97 -11.97
C SER A 75 -1.75 -9.36 -10.58
N TYR A 76 -0.80 -10.28 -10.53
CA TYR A 76 -0.12 -10.68 -9.31
C TYR A 76 1.35 -10.32 -9.48
N ASP A 77 1.83 -9.45 -8.60
CA ASP A 77 3.17 -8.88 -8.65
C ASP A 77 3.81 -8.96 -7.26
N ASP A 78 5.13 -8.87 -7.17
CA ASP A 78 5.85 -8.76 -5.90
C ASP A 78 6.56 -7.41 -5.83
N MET A 79 6.35 -6.67 -4.74
CA MET A 79 7.00 -5.37 -4.54
C MET A 79 8.52 -5.48 -4.40
N GLU A 80 9.05 -6.65 -4.04
CA GLU A 80 10.50 -6.90 -4.05
C GLU A 80 11.06 -6.82 -5.48
N ASP A 81 10.30 -7.27 -6.49
CA ASP A 81 10.71 -7.27 -7.89
C ASP A 81 10.50 -5.89 -8.54
N GLY A 82 9.39 -5.23 -8.24
CA GLY A 82 9.08 -3.91 -8.81
C GLY A 82 7.76 -3.33 -8.33
N MET A 83 7.50 -2.06 -8.65
CA MET A 83 6.21 -1.45 -8.33
C MET A 83 5.14 -2.00 -9.28
N PRO A 84 3.97 -2.44 -8.78
CA PRO A 84 2.89 -2.93 -9.63
C PRO A 84 2.36 -1.82 -10.54
N ASP A 85 2.23 -2.13 -11.83
CA ASP A 85 1.74 -1.22 -12.86
C ASP A 85 0.21 -1.26 -12.86
N ASN A 86 -0.43 -0.27 -12.23
CA ASN A 86 -1.90 -0.22 -12.13
C ASN A 86 -2.41 1.19 -12.46
N SER A 87 -3.38 1.30 -13.36
CA SER A 87 -3.97 2.58 -13.80
C SER A 87 -4.63 3.40 -12.68
N ILE A 88 -4.96 2.77 -11.55
CA ILE A 88 -5.49 3.43 -10.35
C ILE A 88 -4.41 4.24 -9.62
N ILE A 89 -3.17 3.76 -9.64
CA ILE A 89 -2.00 4.44 -9.05
C ILE A 89 -1.77 5.76 -9.76
N ASP A 90 -1.84 5.78 -11.09
CA ASP A 90 -1.65 6.99 -11.90
C ASP A 90 -2.75 8.03 -11.66
N GLU A 91 -4.01 7.59 -11.60
CA GLU A 91 -5.13 8.50 -11.35
C GLU A 91 -5.10 9.06 -9.92
N SER A 92 -4.72 8.25 -8.93
CA SER A 92 -4.59 8.68 -7.54
C SER A 92 -3.44 9.68 -7.35
N VAL A 93 -2.31 9.48 -8.04
CA VAL A 93 -1.21 10.45 -8.07
C VAL A 93 -1.67 11.75 -8.72
N ARG A 94 -2.42 11.67 -9.83
CA ARG A 94 -2.93 12.85 -10.53
C ARG A 94 -3.87 13.68 -9.66
N LEU A 95 -4.84 13.04 -9.00
CA LEU A 95 -5.81 13.72 -8.13
C LEU A 95 -5.13 14.29 -6.88
N TYR A 96 -4.21 13.55 -6.27
CA TYR A 96 -3.41 14.05 -5.15
C TYR A 96 -2.55 15.25 -5.55
N GLN A 97 -1.90 15.20 -6.72
CA GLN A 97 -1.14 16.33 -7.25
C GLN A 97 -2.04 17.55 -7.49
N GLN A 98 -3.25 17.34 -8.03
CA GLN A 98 -4.23 18.43 -8.19
C GLN A 98 -4.66 19.05 -6.86
N GLU A 99 -4.88 18.24 -5.83
CA GLU A 99 -5.26 18.71 -4.49
C GLU A 99 -4.11 19.47 -3.79
N VAL A 100 -2.88 18.96 -3.91
CA VAL A 100 -1.67 19.62 -3.39
C VAL A 100 -1.39 20.93 -4.11
N ASP A 101 -1.51 20.95 -5.44
CA ASP A 101 -1.33 22.17 -6.25
C ASP A 101 -2.38 23.23 -5.89
N TRP A 102 -3.63 22.84 -5.65
CA TRP A 102 -4.67 23.76 -5.12
C TRP A 102 -4.37 24.25 -3.71
N SER A 103 -3.81 23.40 -2.85
CA SER A 103 -3.49 23.75 -1.46
C SER A 103 -2.24 24.64 -1.33
N LEU A 104 -1.32 24.60 -2.30
CA LEU A 104 -0.05 25.34 -2.28
C LEU A 104 -0.07 26.66 -3.07
N GLY A 105 -1.16 27.02 -3.75
CA GLY A 105 -1.31 28.36 -4.31
C GLY A 105 -2.25 28.49 -5.50
N GLY A 106 -3.55 28.62 -5.20
CA GLY A 106 -4.39 29.58 -5.90
C GLY A 106 -4.07 31.02 -5.48
#